data_AF-A0A9P7KUS3-F1
#
_entry.id   AF-A0A9P7KUS3-F1
#
_cell.length_a   1.000
_cell.length_b   1.000
_cell.length_c   1.000
_cell.angle_alpha   90.00
_cell.angle_beta   90.00
_cell.angle_gamma   90.00
#
_symmetry.space_group_name_H-M   'P 1'
#
loop_
_entity.id
_entity.type
_entity.pdbx_description
1 polymer ?
#
loop_
_entity_poly.entity_id
_entity_poly.type
_entity_poly.pdbx_seq_one_letter_code
_entity_poly.pdbx_strand_id
1 'polypeptide(L)'
;MPSLTVLSIIGAIAAPVAADIYNVNVPSGFFPGPQSGIGSWYRASTGQDSTNGKSWCGYAYFNSDPVFAPSLKAMGGATYNSNPDAWRQQTRKYCGLEAKVTDPTTGKSQLMYIGDSFDDAWVRTPASIDIMIDAYSNIHGNPNGNKNDVIKGVQWELTGRVNTKFAAPGASWPATSGGSGGSGGSGGSGTPAGGLGAKCDGKTSLCNSGLTCLSPDGICSDKACNWGCQGWSCSSSVPCQKPFNCVDGNCKA
;
A
#
# COMPACT_ATOMS: atom_id res chain seq x y z
N MET A 1 -41.28 -27.48 -34.10
CA MET A 1 -39.91 -26.90 -34.11
C MET A 1 -39.70 -26.25 -32.74
N PRO A 2 -38.90 -26.80 -31.83
CA PRO A 2 -38.50 -26.07 -30.63
C PRO A 2 -37.25 -25.25 -30.94
N SER A 3 -37.35 -23.94 -30.72
CA SER A 3 -36.29 -22.96 -30.90
C SER A 3 -35.21 -23.16 -29.83
N LEU A 4 -33.97 -23.41 -30.26
CA LEU A 4 -32.80 -23.35 -29.37
C LEU A 4 -32.47 -21.88 -29.09
N THR A 5 -32.72 -21.43 -27.87
CA THR A 5 -32.18 -20.17 -27.38
C THR A 5 -30.78 -20.45 -26.83
N VAL A 6 -29.76 -20.07 -27.58
CA VAL A 6 -28.36 -20.12 -27.13
C VAL A 6 -28.14 -19.00 -26.12
N LEU A 7 -28.03 -19.35 -24.84
CA LEU A 7 -27.52 -18.44 -23.81
C LEU A 7 -26.00 -18.30 -24.01
N SER A 8 -25.57 -17.20 -24.63
CA SER A 8 -24.16 -16.80 -24.62
C SER A 8 -23.81 -16.28 -23.24
N ILE A 9 -23.20 -17.14 -22.41
CA ILE A 9 -22.56 -16.72 -21.17
C ILE A 9 -21.27 -16.00 -21.56
N ILE A 10 -21.32 -14.66 -21.59
CA ILE A 10 -20.12 -13.84 -21.67
C ILE A 10 -19.43 -13.96 -20.31
N GLY A 11 -18.46 -14.87 -20.22
CA GLY A 11 -17.55 -14.95 -19.09
C GLY A 11 -16.76 -13.65 -19.00
N ALA A 12 -16.89 -12.93 -17.89
CA ALA A 12 -16.03 -11.79 -17.59
C ALA A 12 -14.60 -12.31 -17.42
N ILE A 13 -13.78 -12.15 -18.45
CA ILE A 13 -12.33 -12.28 -18.38
C ILE A 13 -11.82 -11.15 -17.49
N ALA A 14 -11.59 -11.45 -16.21
CA ALA A 14 -10.83 -10.57 -15.33
C ALA A 14 -9.40 -10.54 -15.86
N ALA A 15 -9.06 -9.49 -16.61
CA ALA A 15 -7.67 -9.26 -17.01
C ALA A 15 -6.81 -9.13 -15.75
N PRO A 16 -5.66 -9.82 -15.66
CA PRO A 16 -4.73 -9.59 -14.58
C PRO A 16 -4.25 -8.14 -14.70
N VAL A 17 -4.62 -7.30 -13.73
CA VAL A 17 -3.95 -6.02 -13.52
C VAL A 17 -2.48 -6.36 -13.27
N ALA A 18 -1.62 -5.99 -14.22
CA ALA A 18 -0.19 -6.11 -14.05
C ALA A 18 0.21 -5.37 -12.75
N ALA A 19 1.19 -5.92 -12.03
CA ALA A 19 1.73 -5.23 -10.86
C ALA A 19 2.38 -3.93 -11.34
N ASP A 20 1.72 -2.81 -11.09
CA ASP A 20 2.20 -1.50 -11.45
C ASP A 20 3.05 -0.96 -10.29
N ILE A 21 4.27 -0.56 -10.62
CA ILE A 21 5.12 0.23 -9.72
C ILE A 21 5.05 1.67 -10.21
N TYR A 22 4.53 2.57 -9.38
CA TYR A 22 4.40 3.98 -9.72
C TYR A 22 4.64 4.88 -8.52
N ASN A 23 5.00 6.13 -8.81
CA ASN A 23 5.21 7.15 -7.80
C ASN A 23 3.87 7.55 -7.18
N VAL A 24 3.84 7.72 -5.87
CA VAL A 24 2.67 8.14 -5.09
C VAL A 24 3.03 9.32 -4.21
N ASN A 25 2.06 10.19 -3.95
CA ASN A 25 2.24 11.21 -2.90
C ASN A 25 2.03 10.52 -1.54
N VAL A 26 3.12 10.05 -0.94
CA VAL A 26 3.11 9.58 0.46
C VAL A 26 2.78 10.78 1.35
N PRO A 27 1.66 10.77 2.10
CA PRO A 27 1.30 11.89 2.98
C PRO A 27 2.40 12.17 4.00
N SER A 28 2.56 13.45 4.35
CA SER A 28 3.52 13.87 5.37
C SER A 28 3.18 13.22 6.73
N GLY A 29 4.22 12.77 7.45
CA GLY A 29 4.09 12.09 8.73
C GLY A 29 4.07 10.56 8.66
N PHE A 30 4.12 9.96 7.46
CA PHE A 30 4.35 8.52 7.33
C PHE A 30 5.86 8.31 7.38
N PHE A 31 6.35 7.68 8.47
CA PHE A 31 7.76 7.31 8.64
C PHE A 31 8.73 8.37 8.06
N PRO A 32 8.71 9.60 8.61
CA PRO A 32 9.29 10.76 7.93
C PRO A 32 10.81 10.65 7.82
N GLY A 33 11.31 10.70 6.58
CA GLY A 33 12.74 10.65 6.27
C GLY A 33 13.40 9.31 6.60
N PRO A 34 14.74 9.27 6.65
CA PRO A 34 15.48 8.06 6.98
C PRO A 34 15.15 7.53 8.36
N GLN A 35 14.86 6.24 8.42
CA GLN A 35 14.59 5.48 9.65
C GLN A 35 15.81 4.61 9.99
N SER A 36 16.06 4.39 11.28
CA SER A 36 17.08 3.43 11.73
C SER A 36 16.66 2.66 12.98
N GLY A 37 16.82 1.34 12.95
CA GLY A 37 16.39 0.45 14.03
C GLY A 37 17.06 -0.92 14.03
N ILE A 38 16.38 -1.91 14.59
CA ILE A 38 16.81 -3.32 14.48
C ILE A 38 16.06 -3.96 13.31
N GLY A 39 16.79 -4.66 12.44
CA GLY A 39 16.21 -5.50 11.39
C GLY A 39 16.23 -6.96 11.84
N SER A 40 15.08 -7.48 12.27
CA SER A 40 14.90 -8.92 12.51
C SER A 40 14.39 -9.62 11.26
N TRP A 41 14.09 -10.92 11.37
CA TRP A 41 13.57 -11.70 10.26
C TRP A 41 12.43 -12.66 10.66
N TYR A 42 11.56 -12.92 9.68
CA TYR A 42 10.46 -13.87 9.79
C TYR A 42 10.26 -14.68 8.50
N ARG A 43 9.59 -15.82 8.65
CA ARG A 43 9.13 -16.69 7.56
C ARG A 43 7.64 -16.49 7.34
N ALA A 44 7.19 -16.60 6.09
CA ALA A 44 5.81 -16.31 5.72
C ALA A 44 4.78 -17.26 6.34
N SER A 45 5.15 -18.51 6.64
CA SER A 45 4.23 -19.50 7.23
C SER A 45 4.95 -20.40 8.22
N THR A 46 4.99 -19.99 9.48
CA THR A 46 5.59 -20.78 10.56
C THR A 46 5.08 -20.34 11.93
N GLY A 47 4.76 -21.32 12.78
CA GLY A 47 4.27 -21.03 14.14
C GLY A 47 5.30 -20.35 15.04
N GLN A 48 6.60 -20.58 14.83
CA GLN A 48 7.68 -19.91 15.57
C GLN A 48 7.74 -18.40 15.35
N ASP A 49 7.24 -17.93 14.20
CA ASP A 49 7.26 -16.52 13.81
C ASP A 49 5.83 -15.92 13.85
N SER A 50 4.87 -16.65 14.44
CA SER A 50 3.45 -16.27 14.51
C SER A 50 2.79 -15.97 13.16
N THR A 51 3.26 -16.61 12.09
CA THR A 51 2.75 -16.41 10.72
C THR A 51 2.00 -17.63 10.19
N ASN A 52 1.15 -17.42 9.18
CA ASN A 52 0.23 -18.45 8.66
C ASN A 52 0.09 -18.45 7.12
N GLY A 53 1.00 -17.81 6.40
CA GLY A 53 0.95 -17.69 4.95
C GLY A 53 0.00 -16.60 4.42
N LYS A 54 -0.65 -15.84 5.32
CA LYS A 54 -1.45 -14.67 4.98
C LYS A 54 -0.95 -13.44 5.72
N SER A 55 -0.66 -12.38 4.98
CA SER A 55 -0.14 -11.16 5.55
C SER A 55 -1.21 -10.29 6.21
N TRP A 56 -0.80 -9.37 7.08
CA TRP A 56 -1.67 -8.31 7.62
C TRP A 56 -2.32 -7.48 6.51
N CYS A 57 -1.66 -7.34 5.36
CA CYS A 57 -2.20 -6.66 4.18
C CYS A 57 -3.29 -7.44 3.44
N GLY A 58 -3.62 -8.67 3.88
CA GLY A 58 -4.79 -9.41 3.42
C GLY A 58 -4.56 -10.30 2.20
N TYR A 59 -3.32 -10.44 1.72
CA TYR A 59 -2.94 -11.32 0.62
C TYR A 59 -2.08 -12.50 1.10
N ALA A 60 -1.99 -13.55 0.29
CA ALA A 60 -1.07 -14.66 0.55
C ALA A 60 0.35 -14.27 0.13
N TYR A 61 1.33 -14.57 0.99
CA TYR A 61 2.73 -14.17 0.83
C TYR A 61 3.68 -15.34 1.06
N PHE A 62 4.89 -15.24 0.52
CA PHE A 62 5.90 -16.29 0.52
C PHE A 62 7.25 -15.77 1.00
N ASN A 63 8.13 -16.65 1.45
CA ASN A 63 9.49 -16.29 1.89
C ASN A 63 10.27 -15.47 0.85
N SER A 64 9.99 -15.70 -0.43
CA SER A 64 10.63 -15.02 -1.55
C SER A 64 10.09 -13.63 -1.84
N ASP A 65 8.95 -13.23 -1.25
CA ASP A 65 8.41 -11.89 -1.48
C ASP A 65 9.29 -10.84 -0.77
N PRO A 66 9.65 -9.73 -1.45
CA PRO A 66 10.47 -8.66 -0.89
C PRO A 66 9.67 -7.77 0.06
N VAL A 67 9.18 -8.35 1.15
CA VAL A 67 8.30 -7.71 2.13
C VAL A 67 9.05 -7.46 3.43
N PHE A 68 8.74 -6.33 4.07
CA PHE A 68 9.10 -6.06 5.45
C PHE A 68 7.87 -5.59 6.25
N ALA A 69 7.98 -5.67 7.57
CA ALA A 69 6.93 -5.37 8.52
C ALA A 69 7.40 -4.30 9.51
N PRO A 70 6.90 -3.07 9.43
CA PRO A 70 7.03 -2.08 10.49
C PRO A 70 6.16 -2.43 11.71
N SER A 71 6.39 -1.74 12.83
CA SER A 71 5.53 -1.80 14.02
C SER A 71 4.04 -1.64 13.66
N LEU A 72 3.21 -2.57 14.13
CA LEU A 72 1.75 -2.51 13.99
C LEU A 72 1.19 -1.23 14.63
N LYS A 73 1.63 -0.87 15.84
CA LYS A 73 1.24 0.38 16.51
C LYS A 73 1.62 1.62 15.71
N ALA A 74 2.81 1.65 15.09
CA ALA A 74 3.22 2.78 14.24
C ALA A 74 2.32 2.92 12.99
N MET A 75 1.71 1.83 12.53
CA MET A 75 0.74 1.79 11.43
C MET A 75 -0.72 1.92 11.88
N GLY A 76 -0.98 2.22 13.15
CA GLY A 76 -2.31 2.50 13.69
C GLY A 76 -2.94 1.38 14.53
N GLY A 77 -2.29 0.23 14.67
CA GLY A 77 -2.61 -0.75 15.71
C GLY A 77 -3.79 -1.71 15.45
N ALA A 78 -4.50 -1.60 14.33
CA ALA A 78 -5.68 -2.42 14.07
C ALA A 78 -5.34 -3.72 13.32
N THR A 79 -6.00 -4.80 13.72
CA THR A 79 -6.01 -6.09 13.02
C THR A 79 -7.43 -6.36 12.54
N TYR A 80 -7.61 -7.31 11.61
CA TYR A 80 -8.94 -7.71 11.17
C TYR A 80 -9.86 -8.12 12.34
N ASN A 81 -9.29 -8.80 13.34
CA ASN A 81 -10.05 -9.31 14.49
C ASN A 81 -10.29 -8.24 15.57
N SER A 82 -9.44 -7.21 15.69
CA SER A 82 -9.62 -6.16 16.69
C SER A 82 -10.52 -5.02 16.21
N ASN A 83 -10.35 -4.59 14.96
CA ASN A 83 -11.19 -3.57 14.34
C ASN A 83 -11.10 -3.68 12.80
N PRO A 84 -12.03 -4.36 12.13
CA PRO A 84 -11.93 -4.63 10.68
C PRO A 84 -12.05 -3.36 9.82
N ASP A 85 -12.77 -2.33 10.28
CA ASP A 85 -12.85 -1.05 9.57
C ASP A 85 -11.55 -0.28 9.64
N ALA A 86 -10.98 -0.13 10.85
CA ALA A 86 -9.69 0.53 11.03
C ALA A 86 -8.57 -0.27 10.33
N TRP A 87 -8.61 -1.60 10.39
CA TRP A 87 -7.68 -2.47 9.65
C TRP A 87 -7.74 -2.23 8.15
N ARG A 88 -8.94 -2.16 7.54
CA ARG A 88 -9.08 -1.83 6.11
C ARG A 88 -8.49 -0.47 5.78
N GLN A 89 -8.73 0.54 6.63
CA GLN A 89 -8.18 1.88 6.40
C GLN A 89 -6.64 1.88 6.50
N GLN A 90 -6.09 1.25 7.54
CA GLN A 90 -4.65 1.21 7.80
C GLN A 90 -3.90 0.38 6.75
N THR A 91 -4.40 -0.80 6.39
CA THR A 91 -3.78 -1.62 5.33
C THR A 91 -3.76 -0.90 3.99
N ARG A 92 -4.85 -0.25 3.59
CA ARG A 92 -4.89 0.59 2.38
C ARG A 92 -3.96 1.80 2.43
N LYS A 93 -3.65 2.27 3.65
CA LYS A 93 -2.75 3.39 3.91
C LYS A 93 -1.26 3.02 3.88
N TYR A 94 -0.87 1.78 4.12
CA TYR A 94 0.56 1.42 4.24
C TYR A 94 1.00 0.31 3.29
N CYS A 95 0.14 -0.66 3.02
CA CYS A 95 0.50 -1.83 2.24
C CYS A 95 0.86 -1.46 0.80
N GLY A 96 2.00 -1.99 0.34
CA GLY A 96 2.55 -1.77 -0.99
C GLY A 96 3.54 -0.61 -1.08
N LEU A 97 3.62 0.25 -0.05
CA LEU A 97 4.62 1.31 -0.01
C LEU A 97 6.03 0.72 -0.09
N GLU A 98 6.82 1.24 -1.01
CA GLU A 98 8.19 0.80 -1.24
C GLU A 98 9.16 1.56 -0.35
N ALA A 99 10.12 0.83 0.23
CA ALA A 99 11.25 1.36 0.95
C ALA A 99 12.56 0.82 0.35
N LYS A 100 13.61 1.65 0.40
CA LYS A 100 14.99 1.14 0.28
C LYS A 100 15.45 0.72 1.67
N VAL A 101 15.73 -0.56 1.86
CA VAL A 101 16.22 -1.13 3.12
C VAL A 101 17.69 -1.49 2.97
N THR A 102 18.53 -1.08 3.92
CA THR A 102 19.98 -1.22 3.88
C THR A 102 20.50 -1.82 5.18
N ASP A 103 21.34 -2.84 5.04
CA ASP A 103 22.17 -3.31 6.13
C ASP A 103 23.49 -2.51 6.12
N PRO A 104 23.75 -1.67 7.14
CA PRO A 104 24.97 -0.87 7.17
C PRO A 104 26.23 -1.71 7.36
N THR A 105 26.13 -2.94 7.87
CA THR A 105 27.28 -3.81 8.14
C THR A 105 27.85 -4.43 6.87
N THR A 106 26.98 -4.82 5.93
CA THR A 106 27.38 -5.36 4.62
C THR A 106 27.41 -4.29 3.53
N GLY A 107 26.75 -3.14 3.75
CA GLY A 107 26.53 -2.09 2.75
C GLY A 107 25.51 -2.46 1.67
N LYS A 108 24.85 -3.62 1.76
CA LYS A 108 23.87 -4.07 0.77
C LYS A 108 22.51 -3.44 1.03
N SER A 109 21.82 -3.11 -0.07
CA SER A 109 20.45 -2.61 -0.04
C SER A 109 19.54 -3.44 -0.92
N GLN A 110 18.25 -3.48 -0.59
CA GLN A 110 17.20 -4.03 -1.43
C GLN A 110 15.94 -3.16 -1.34
N LEU A 111 15.20 -3.04 -2.45
CA LEU A 111 13.85 -2.47 -2.43
C LEU A 111 12.88 -3.50 -1.84
N MET A 112 12.14 -3.09 -0.83
CA MET A 112 11.17 -3.92 -0.13
C MET A 112 9.86 -3.17 0.01
N TYR A 113 8.77 -3.88 0.28
CA TYR A 113 7.44 -3.31 0.40
C TYR A 113 6.87 -3.55 1.78
N ILE A 114 6.18 -2.55 2.35
CA ILE A 114 5.36 -2.79 3.52
C ILE A 114 4.28 -3.78 3.10
N GLY A 115 4.33 -4.97 3.66
CA GLY A 115 3.44 -6.07 3.26
C GLY A 115 2.92 -6.89 4.42
N ASP A 116 3.39 -6.61 5.64
CA ASP A 116 2.87 -7.20 6.88
C ASP A 116 3.06 -6.20 8.04
N SER A 117 2.70 -6.60 9.26
CA SER A 117 2.86 -5.80 10.48
C SER A 117 3.62 -6.56 11.55
N PHE A 118 4.50 -5.87 12.27
CA PHE A 118 5.34 -6.45 13.31
C PHE A 118 4.70 -6.25 14.68
N ASP A 119 4.56 -7.34 15.44
CA ASP A 119 4.05 -7.32 16.80
C ASP A 119 4.94 -6.45 17.71
N ASP A 120 4.31 -5.43 18.30
CA ASP A 120 4.95 -4.44 19.15
C ASP A 120 5.63 -5.02 20.39
N ALA A 121 5.26 -6.23 20.83
CA ALA A 121 5.97 -6.94 21.90
C ALA A 121 7.44 -7.21 21.58
N TRP A 122 7.79 -7.28 20.29
CA TRP A 122 9.14 -7.57 19.79
C TRP A 122 9.85 -6.38 19.17
N VAL A 123 9.15 -5.24 19.00
CA VAL A 123 9.71 -3.97 18.54
C VAL A 123 10.58 -3.37 19.65
N ARG A 124 11.90 -3.44 19.49
CA ARG A 124 12.86 -2.95 20.50
C ARG A 124 13.23 -1.47 20.35
N THR A 125 13.08 -0.93 19.14
CA THR A 125 13.26 0.50 18.86
C THR A 125 12.16 0.99 17.91
N PRO A 126 11.77 2.29 17.93
CA PRO A 126 10.63 2.80 17.17
C PRO A 126 10.65 2.53 15.65
N ALA A 127 11.84 2.39 15.06
CA ALA A 127 12.05 2.13 13.64
C ALA A 127 12.53 0.69 13.35
N SER A 128 12.39 -0.23 14.31
CA SER A 128 12.64 -1.65 14.08
C SER A 128 11.67 -2.21 13.04
N ILE A 129 12.18 -3.11 12.22
CA ILE A 129 11.44 -3.80 11.17
C ILE A 129 11.71 -5.29 11.23
N ASP A 130 10.72 -6.09 10.84
CA ASP A 130 10.87 -7.52 10.64
C ASP A 130 10.89 -7.80 9.13
N ILE A 131 11.93 -8.49 8.64
CA ILE A 131 12.19 -8.63 7.20
C ILE A 131 11.89 -10.07 6.77
N MET A 132 11.21 -10.24 5.64
CA MET A 132 10.99 -11.59 5.09
C MET A 132 12.33 -12.29 4.83
N ILE A 133 12.44 -13.55 5.24
CA ILE A 133 13.71 -14.27 5.37
C ILE A 133 14.62 -14.25 4.12
N ASP A 134 14.08 -14.33 2.91
CA ASP A 134 14.93 -14.31 1.70
C ASP A 134 15.47 -12.90 1.44
N ALA A 135 14.64 -11.87 1.66
CA ALA A 135 15.05 -10.47 1.55
C ALA A 135 16.09 -10.08 2.63
N TYR A 136 15.93 -10.60 3.85
CA TYR A 136 16.94 -10.49 4.91
C TYR A 136 18.24 -11.16 4.48
N SER A 137 18.16 -12.39 3.96
CA SER A 137 19.33 -13.17 3.55
C SER A 137 20.10 -12.51 2.40
N ASN A 138 19.41 -11.79 1.52
CA ASN A 138 20.04 -11.06 0.41
C ASN A 138 20.92 -9.90 0.90
N ILE A 139 20.50 -9.18 1.94
CA ILE A 139 21.22 -7.99 2.43
C ILE A 139 22.17 -8.30 3.60
N HIS A 140 21.87 -9.29 4.45
CA HIS A 140 22.67 -9.61 5.63
C HIS A 140 23.38 -10.97 5.52
N GLY A 141 22.64 -11.99 5.12
CA GLY A 141 23.08 -13.39 5.10
C GLY A 141 22.06 -14.31 5.77
N ASN A 142 22.20 -15.63 5.56
CA ASN A 142 21.25 -16.59 6.13
C ASN A 142 21.45 -16.71 7.65
N PRO A 143 20.42 -16.41 8.48
CA PRO A 143 20.52 -16.45 9.93
C PRO A 143 20.52 -17.88 10.50
N ASN A 144 20.37 -18.92 9.67
CA ASN A 144 20.40 -20.34 10.04
C ASN A 144 19.47 -20.69 11.22
N GLY A 145 18.33 -20.01 11.32
CA GLY A 145 17.36 -20.22 12.40
C GLY A 145 17.64 -19.45 13.70
N ASN A 146 18.77 -18.73 13.81
CA ASN A 146 19.09 -17.94 14.99
C ASN A 146 18.30 -16.63 15.04
N LYS A 147 17.33 -16.53 15.95
CA LYS A 147 16.51 -15.32 16.14
C LYS A 147 17.27 -14.13 16.75
N ASN A 148 18.46 -14.35 17.28
CA ASN A 148 19.34 -13.28 17.75
C ASN A 148 20.26 -12.74 16.66
N ASP A 149 20.30 -13.39 15.49
CA ASP A 149 20.98 -12.86 14.32
C ASP A 149 20.10 -11.78 13.70
N VAL A 150 20.50 -10.52 13.89
CA VAL A 150 19.73 -9.32 13.57
C VAL A 150 20.64 -8.24 13.02
N ILE A 151 20.11 -7.44 12.11
CA ILE A 151 20.80 -6.26 11.59
C ILE A 151 20.71 -5.15 12.64
N LYS A 152 21.84 -4.82 13.27
CA LYS A 152 21.93 -3.67 14.18
C LYS A 152 22.04 -2.38 13.37
N GLY A 153 21.09 -1.47 13.55
CA GLY A 153 21.09 -0.18 12.87
C GLY A 153 20.63 -0.28 11.41
N VAL A 154 19.77 -1.24 11.07
CA VAL A 154 19.16 -1.32 9.73
C VAL A 154 18.61 0.05 9.35
N GLN A 155 18.87 0.49 8.13
CA GLN A 155 18.44 1.79 7.63
C GLN A 155 17.35 1.59 6.59
N TRP A 156 16.28 2.35 6.67
CA TRP A 156 15.25 2.30 5.64
C TRP A 156 14.55 3.64 5.43
N GLU A 157 14.08 3.86 4.22
CA GLU A 157 13.36 5.08 3.86
C GLU A 157 12.34 4.78 2.76
N LEU A 158 11.14 5.35 2.88
CA LEU A 158 10.12 5.25 1.85
C LEU A 158 10.57 5.99 0.59
N THR A 159 10.43 5.33 -0.55
CA THR A 159 10.92 5.88 -1.84
C THR A 159 9.92 6.84 -2.50
N GLY A 160 8.70 6.91 -1.98
CA GLY A 160 7.60 7.59 -2.65
C GLY A 160 6.97 6.75 -3.77
N ARG A 161 7.22 5.43 -3.83
CA ARG A 161 6.58 4.51 -4.78
C ARG A 161 5.68 3.50 -4.07
N VAL A 162 4.74 2.95 -4.83
CA VAL A 162 3.94 1.79 -4.42
C VAL A 162 4.13 0.67 -5.45
N ASN A 163 4.03 -0.58 -5.00
CA ASN A 163 3.82 -1.74 -5.87
C ASN A 163 2.45 -2.38 -5.58
N THR A 164 1.57 -2.41 -6.58
CA THR A 164 0.19 -2.89 -6.41
C THR A 164 0.09 -4.38 -6.11
N LYS A 165 1.12 -5.20 -6.40
CA LYS A 165 1.18 -6.61 -5.99
C LYS A 165 1.10 -6.76 -4.47
N PHE A 166 1.69 -5.83 -3.72
CA PHE A 166 1.78 -5.87 -2.26
C PHE A 166 0.82 -4.90 -1.59
N ALA A 167 -0.09 -4.31 -2.36
CA ALA A 167 -1.11 -3.43 -1.83
C ALA A 167 -2.29 -4.22 -1.28
N ALA A 168 -2.95 -3.67 -0.27
CA ALA A 168 -4.13 -4.32 0.32
C ALA A 168 -5.30 -4.34 -0.67
N PRO A 169 -6.23 -5.32 -0.58
CA PRO A 169 -7.43 -5.32 -1.41
C PRO A 169 -8.22 -4.00 -1.32
N GLY A 170 -8.46 -3.41 -2.49
CA GLY A 170 -9.12 -2.10 -2.61
C GLY A 170 -8.19 -0.90 -2.43
N ALA A 171 -6.89 -1.11 -2.21
CA ALA A 171 -5.87 -0.07 -2.27
C ALA A 171 -5.69 0.48 -3.70
N SER A 172 -5.45 1.78 -3.79
CA SER A 172 -5.34 2.60 -5.00
C SER A 172 -4.68 3.91 -4.57
N TRP A 173 -3.45 4.06 -5.02
CA TRP A 173 -2.68 5.24 -4.70
C TRP A 173 -2.79 6.20 -5.87
N PRO A 174 -3.06 7.48 -5.62
CA PRO A 174 -3.04 8.45 -6.69
C PRO A 174 -1.58 8.66 -7.11
N ALA A 175 -1.34 8.71 -8.41
CA ALA A 175 0.01 8.86 -8.92
C ALA A 175 0.56 10.25 -8.52
N THR A 176 1.88 10.44 -8.61
CA THR A 176 2.42 11.80 -8.61
C THR A 176 2.35 12.37 -10.02
N SER A 177 1.85 13.60 -10.14
CA SER A 177 1.90 14.39 -11.36
C SER A 177 3.37 14.66 -11.74
N GLY A 178 4.00 13.72 -12.42
CA GLY A 178 5.41 13.80 -12.81
C GLY A 178 6.04 12.52 -13.35
N GLY A 179 5.41 11.35 -13.22
CA GLY A 179 5.93 10.09 -13.76
C GLY A 179 5.10 9.55 -14.92
N SER A 180 5.28 10.09 -16.12
CA SER A 180 4.80 9.43 -17.35
C SER A 180 5.55 8.10 -17.55
N GLY A 181 5.00 7.02 -17.00
CA GLY A 181 5.13 5.70 -17.60
C GLY A 181 4.16 5.65 -18.77
N GLY A 182 4.66 5.97 -19.96
CA GLY A 182 3.83 6.13 -21.15
C GLY A 182 3.02 4.88 -21.47
N SER A 183 1.70 5.04 -21.53
CA SER A 183 0.92 4.37 -22.55
C SER A 183 0.55 5.44 -23.58
N GLY A 184 1.39 5.54 -24.61
CA GLY A 184 1.08 6.34 -25.79
C GLY A 184 -0.16 5.77 -26.46
N GLY A 185 -1.25 6.51 -26.38
CA GLY A 185 -2.48 6.28 -27.12
C GLY A 185 -2.98 7.61 -27.64
N SER A 186 -2.36 8.10 -28.71
CA SER A 186 -2.82 9.26 -29.46
C SER A 186 -4.11 8.89 -30.20
N GLY A 187 -5.17 9.65 -30.02
CA GLY A 187 -6.41 9.50 -30.79
C GLY A 187 -7.60 10.14 -30.10
N GLY A 188 -7.91 11.38 -30.47
CA GLY A 188 -8.99 12.16 -29.88
C GLY A 188 -10.36 11.45 -29.90
N SER A 189 -11.01 11.45 -28.75
CA SER A 189 -12.45 11.27 -28.55
C SER A 189 -12.70 11.82 -27.15
N GLY A 190 -13.34 12.99 -27.04
CA GLY A 190 -13.43 13.74 -25.79
C GLY A 190 -13.93 12.89 -24.62
N THR A 191 -13.09 12.70 -23.60
CA THR A 191 -13.55 12.16 -22.33
C THR A 191 -14.69 13.05 -21.84
N PRO A 192 -15.89 12.51 -21.57
CA PRO A 192 -17.00 13.30 -21.07
C PRO A 192 -16.56 14.06 -19.81
N ALA A 193 -16.99 15.32 -19.66
CA ALA A 193 -16.74 16.07 -18.42
C ALA A 193 -17.19 15.23 -17.21
N GLY A 194 -16.29 15.04 -16.24
CA GLY A 194 -16.53 14.23 -15.05
C GLY A 194 -16.52 12.70 -15.26
N GLY A 195 -16.32 12.20 -16.49
CA GLY A 195 -16.21 10.76 -16.77
C GLY A 195 -14.92 10.13 -16.23
N LEU A 196 -14.81 8.80 -16.27
CA LEU A 196 -13.61 8.08 -15.84
C LEU A 196 -12.37 8.61 -16.60
N GLY A 197 -11.33 9.00 -15.87
CA GLY A 197 -10.12 9.60 -16.45
C GLY A 197 -10.21 11.11 -16.72
N ALA A 198 -11.37 11.75 -16.53
CA ALA A 198 -11.51 13.20 -16.67
C ALA A 198 -10.76 13.94 -15.56
N LYS A 199 -10.25 15.15 -15.87
CA LYS A 199 -9.69 16.04 -14.87
C LYS A 199 -10.78 16.57 -13.93
N CYS A 200 -10.45 16.64 -12.65
CA CYS A 200 -11.31 17.13 -11.59
C CYS A 200 -10.47 17.88 -10.56
N ASP A 201 -11.09 18.80 -9.84
CA ASP A 201 -10.46 19.59 -8.77
C ASP A 201 -11.26 19.50 -7.46
N GLY A 202 -12.39 18.78 -7.49
CA GLY A 202 -13.29 18.59 -6.37
C GLY A 202 -14.00 19.87 -5.90
N LYS A 203 -13.96 20.96 -6.68
CA LYS A 203 -14.59 22.26 -6.39
C LYS A 203 -15.45 22.75 -7.56
N THR A 204 -14.84 22.86 -8.74
CA THR A 204 -15.41 23.40 -9.98
C THR A 204 -15.52 22.35 -11.07
N SER A 205 -14.65 21.33 -11.02
CA SER A 205 -14.63 20.18 -11.93
C SER A 205 -14.90 18.93 -11.09
N LEU A 206 -16.14 18.44 -11.14
CA LEU A 206 -16.61 17.29 -10.37
C LEU A 206 -16.66 16.02 -11.24
N CYS A 207 -16.57 14.88 -10.58
CA CYS A 207 -16.74 13.58 -11.21
C CYS A 207 -18.21 13.18 -11.25
N ASN A 208 -18.57 12.39 -12.26
CA ASN A 208 -19.90 11.82 -12.40
C ASN A 208 -20.20 10.88 -11.22
N SER A 209 -21.49 10.68 -10.95
CA SER A 209 -21.95 9.81 -9.87
C SER A 209 -21.28 8.43 -9.92
N GLY A 210 -20.77 7.97 -8.77
CA GLY A 210 -20.01 6.72 -8.66
C GLY A 210 -18.50 6.86 -8.85
N LEU A 211 -17.99 8.05 -9.18
CA LEU A 211 -16.56 8.33 -9.34
C LEU A 211 -16.06 9.32 -8.28
N THR A 212 -14.82 9.14 -7.83
CA THR A 212 -14.14 10.03 -6.87
C THR A 212 -13.04 10.83 -7.55
N CYS A 213 -12.91 12.09 -7.19
CA CYS A 213 -11.79 12.91 -7.64
C CYS A 213 -10.53 12.60 -6.83
N LEU A 214 -9.62 11.80 -7.40
CA LEU A 214 -8.42 11.40 -6.70
C LEU A 214 -7.37 12.53 -6.71
N SER A 215 -6.98 12.99 -5.53
CA SER A 215 -5.89 13.95 -5.30
C SER A 215 -4.56 13.22 -5.12
N PRO A 216 -3.41 13.70 -5.62
CA PRO A 216 -3.14 15.06 -6.14
C PRO A 216 -3.48 15.28 -7.62
N ASP A 217 -3.61 14.21 -8.42
CA ASP A 217 -3.65 14.33 -9.87
C ASP A 217 -4.91 15.00 -10.41
N GLY A 218 -5.96 15.01 -9.59
CA GLY A 218 -7.25 15.55 -9.95
C GLY A 218 -7.85 14.76 -11.09
N ILE A 219 -8.05 13.45 -10.91
CA ILE A 219 -8.65 12.58 -11.94
C ILE A 219 -9.84 11.81 -11.37
N CYS A 220 -10.92 11.75 -12.14
CA CYS A 220 -12.11 10.97 -11.82
C CYS A 220 -11.85 9.47 -11.95
N SER A 221 -12.04 8.74 -10.86
CA SER A 221 -11.77 7.31 -10.77
C SER A 221 -12.92 6.54 -10.12
N ASP A 222 -13.17 5.33 -10.61
CA ASP A 222 -14.07 4.34 -10.01
C ASP A 222 -13.39 3.51 -8.91
N LYS A 223 -12.10 3.77 -8.64
CA LYS A 223 -11.32 3.05 -7.64
C LYS A 223 -11.68 3.51 -6.24
N ALA A 224 -11.79 2.54 -5.33
CA ALA A 224 -11.98 2.79 -3.92
C ALA A 224 -10.88 3.70 -3.38
N CYS A 225 -11.26 4.67 -2.56
CA CYS A 225 -10.36 5.70 -2.04
C CYS A 225 -9.56 5.22 -0.83
N ASN A 226 -8.26 5.54 -0.82
CA ASN A 226 -7.28 4.93 0.11
C ASN A 226 -6.63 5.89 1.06
N TRP A 227 -6.97 7.16 0.97
CA TRP A 227 -6.73 8.12 2.04
C TRP A 227 -7.69 9.31 1.87
N GLY A 228 -8.11 9.92 2.98
CA GLY A 228 -8.82 11.19 2.96
C GLY A 228 -10.27 11.19 2.43
N CYS A 229 -10.91 10.02 2.27
CA CYS A 229 -12.31 9.96 1.84
C CYS A 229 -13.30 9.90 3.00
N GLN A 230 -14.59 9.99 2.71
CA GLN A 230 -15.64 9.98 3.72
C GLN A 230 -15.39 8.94 4.83
N GLY A 231 -15.40 9.41 6.09
CA GLY A 231 -15.16 8.62 7.29
C GLY A 231 -13.69 8.47 7.70
N TRP A 232 -12.72 8.95 6.92
CA TRP A 232 -11.30 8.85 7.26
C TRP A 232 -10.88 9.82 8.33
N SER A 233 -10.04 9.39 9.28
CA SER A 233 -9.42 10.33 10.22
C SER A 233 -8.50 11.32 9.50
N CYS A 234 -8.62 12.59 9.85
CA CYS A 234 -7.91 13.69 9.20
C CYS A 234 -7.38 14.72 10.22
N SER A 235 -6.37 15.46 9.79
CA SER A 235 -5.73 16.54 10.56
C SER A 235 -5.12 17.57 9.59
N SER A 236 -4.46 18.59 10.12
CA SER A 236 -3.66 19.51 9.30
C SER A 236 -2.50 18.83 8.55
N SER A 237 -2.00 17.71 9.08
CA SER A 237 -0.96 16.89 8.44
C SER A 237 -1.52 15.75 7.58
N VAL A 238 -2.78 15.38 7.75
CA VAL A 238 -3.46 14.31 7.00
C VAL A 238 -4.78 14.87 6.44
N PRO A 239 -4.76 15.63 5.32
CA PRO A 239 -5.96 16.27 4.81
C PRO A 239 -6.93 15.27 4.16
N CYS A 240 -8.17 15.71 3.94
CA CYS A 240 -9.15 14.96 3.18
C CYS A 240 -8.95 15.15 1.67
N GLN A 241 -9.22 14.09 0.91
CA GLN A 241 -9.41 14.19 -0.53
C GLN A 241 -10.71 14.95 -0.80
N LYS A 242 -10.67 15.81 -1.82
CA LYS A 242 -11.88 16.52 -2.23
C LYS A 242 -12.86 15.55 -2.91
N PRO A 243 -14.18 15.74 -2.72
CA PRO A 243 -14.85 16.91 -2.15
C PRO A 243 -14.84 17.01 -0.61
N PHE A 244 -14.36 15.98 0.10
CA PHE A 244 -14.46 15.89 1.55
C PHE A 244 -13.63 16.96 2.29
N ASN A 245 -14.13 17.38 3.45
CA ASN A 245 -13.50 18.32 4.36
C ASN A 245 -13.18 17.62 5.68
N CYS A 246 -12.12 18.06 6.35
CA CYS A 246 -11.81 17.56 7.67
C CYS A 246 -12.74 18.21 8.70
N VAL A 247 -13.69 17.45 9.22
CA VAL A 247 -14.72 17.90 10.16
C VAL A 247 -14.69 16.96 11.36
N ASP A 248 -14.40 17.50 12.54
CA ASP A 248 -14.23 16.75 13.79
C ASP A 248 -13.20 15.61 13.67
N GLY A 249 -12.07 15.91 13.03
CA GLY A 249 -10.99 14.94 12.82
C GLY A 249 -11.37 13.80 11.87
N ASN A 250 -12.47 13.91 11.11
CA ASN A 250 -12.86 12.93 10.11
C ASN A 250 -13.26 13.60 8.78
N CYS A 251 -13.01 12.94 7.66
CA CYS A 251 -13.38 13.41 6.35
C CYS A 251 -14.89 13.26 6.15
N LYS A 252 -15.58 14.38 5.93
CA LYS A 252 -17.02 14.43 5.70
C LYS A 252 -17.31 15.22 4.41
N ALA A 253 -18.40 14.88 3.73
CA ALA A 253 -18.83 15.61 2.53
C ALA A 253 -19.23 17.04 2.92
#